data_AF-A0A924E4S0-F1
#
_entry.id   AF-A0A924E4S0-F1
#
_cell.length_a   1.000
_cell.length_b   1.000
_cell.length_c   1.000
_cell.angle_alpha   90.00
_cell.angle_beta   90.00
_cell.angle_gamma   90.00
#
_symmetry.space_group_name_H-M   'P 1'
#
loop_
_entity.id
_entity.type
_entity.pdbx_description
1 polymer ?
#
loop_
_entity_poly.entity_id
_entity_poly.type
_entity_poly.pdbx_seq_one_letter_code
_entity_poly.pdbx_strand_id
1 'polypeptide(L)'
;MTYSSSLSMNRSRFASQGRNAVSFRATETKLGPVSNSIILIVLACLLGLLYLTQVTKTNAYGYEINGLQQQHAVLKSEHDDLQVASARLQSLSRVQNSAVAKALVPVSPTDTLQN
;
A
#
# COMPACT_ATOMS: atom_id res chain seq x y z
N MET A 1 -28.49 78.18 -22.41
CA MET A 1 -27.38 77.48 -21.73
C MET A 1 -27.48 77.90 -20.27
N THR A 2 -27.79 77.10 -19.24
CA THR A 2 -27.76 75.66 -19.02
C THR A 2 -28.67 75.41 -17.82
N TYR A 3 -29.67 74.54 -17.93
CA TYR A 3 -30.49 74.14 -16.78
C TYR A 3 -29.91 72.85 -16.19
N SER A 4 -29.25 72.95 -15.04
CA SER A 4 -28.89 71.82 -14.20
C SER A 4 -29.92 71.75 -13.07
N SER A 5 -30.79 70.75 -13.13
CA SER A 5 -31.65 70.36 -12.00
C SER A 5 -31.60 68.84 -11.90
N SER A 6 -30.84 68.38 -10.92
CA SER A 6 -30.69 66.97 -10.55
C SER A 6 -32.01 66.42 -10.02
N LEU A 7 -32.70 65.59 -10.81
CA LEU A 7 -33.79 64.75 -10.33
C LEU A 7 -33.20 63.45 -9.78
N SER A 8 -32.86 63.44 -8.49
CA SER A 8 -32.61 62.21 -7.73
C SER A 8 -33.95 61.51 -7.48
N MET A 9 -34.38 60.67 -8.42
CA MET A 9 -35.62 59.92 -8.28
C MET A 9 -35.36 58.71 -7.38
N ASN A 10 -35.60 58.92 -6.08
CA ASN A 10 -35.65 57.88 -5.07
C ASN A 10 -36.70 56.83 -5.50
N ARG A 11 -36.26 55.67 -5.98
CA ARG A 11 -37.13 54.51 -6.19
C ARG A 11 -37.51 53.94 -4.81
N SER A 12 -38.30 54.69 -4.05
CA SER A 12 -39.18 54.10 -3.04
C SER A 12 -40.17 53.25 -3.81
N ARG A 13 -39.77 52.00 -4.04
CA ARG A 13 -40.62 50.93 -4.56
C ARG A 13 -41.92 51.01 -3.78
N PHE A 14 -43.02 51.24 -4.50
CA PHE A 14 -44.37 51.13 -3.97
C PHE A 14 -44.52 49.74 -3.33
N ALA A 15 -44.26 49.66 -2.04
CA ALA A 15 -44.77 48.59 -1.21
C ALA A 15 -46.28 48.86 -1.12
N SER A 16 -47.05 48.19 -1.97
CA SER A 16 -48.51 48.14 -1.89
C SER A 16 -48.87 47.68 -0.47
N GLN A 17 -49.21 48.63 0.40
CA GLN A 17 -49.81 48.33 1.69
C GLN A 17 -51.16 47.66 1.42
N GLY A 18 -51.38 46.49 2.03
CA GLY A 18 -52.65 45.75 1.95
C GLY A 18 -52.61 44.38 1.26
N ARG A 19 -51.45 43.85 0.86
CA ARG A 19 -51.35 42.48 0.33
C ARG A 19 -50.64 41.56 1.32
N ASN A 20 -51.34 40.52 1.77
CA ASN A 20 -50.78 39.48 2.63
C ASN A 20 -49.84 38.60 1.79
N ALA A 21 -48.55 38.93 1.78
CA ALA A 21 -47.54 38.14 1.09
C ALA A 21 -47.16 36.94 1.97
N VAL A 22 -47.69 35.76 1.66
CA VAL A 22 -47.24 34.51 2.29
C VAL A 22 -45.85 34.16 1.78
N SER A 23 -44.82 34.56 2.51
CA SER A 23 -43.46 34.11 2.22
C SER A 23 -43.32 32.66 2.67
N PHE A 24 -43.19 31.72 1.73
CA PHE A 24 -42.67 30.40 2.05
C PHE A 24 -41.17 30.53 2.35
N ARG A 25 -40.83 30.69 3.64
CA ARG A 25 -39.46 30.42 4.08
C ARG A 25 -39.26 28.91 3.96
N ALA A 26 -38.44 28.48 3.01
CA ALA A 26 -37.85 27.15 3.08
C ALA A 26 -37.05 27.13 4.39
N THR A 27 -37.57 26.45 5.40
CA THR A 27 -36.88 26.28 6.67
C THR A 27 -35.67 25.41 6.38
N GLU A 28 -34.53 26.03 6.09
CA GLU A 28 -33.29 25.30 6.01
C GLU A 28 -32.99 24.79 7.41
N THR A 29 -33.16 23.48 7.60
CA THR A 29 -32.82 22.77 8.83
C THR A 29 -31.31 22.84 9.01
N LYS A 30 -30.82 23.97 9.51
CA LYS A 30 -29.40 24.18 9.77
C LYS A 30 -29.10 23.40 11.04
N LEU A 31 -28.12 22.51 10.98
CA LEU A 31 -27.63 21.83 12.16
C LEU A 31 -27.14 22.89 13.16
N GLY A 32 -27.65 22.84 14.38
CA GLY A 32 -27.28 23.79 15.43
C GLY A 32 -25.79 23.66 15.78
N PRO A 33 -25.18 24.71 16.38
CA PRO A 33 -23.76 24.74 16.69
C PRO A 33 -23.29 23.55 17.55
N VAL A 34 -24.15 23.06 18.44
CA VAL A 34 -23.90 21.86 19.27
C VAL A 34 -23.91 20.57 18.44
N SER A 35 -24.82 20.44 17.48
CA SER A 35 -24.85 19.26 16.60
C SER A 35 -23.63 19.21 15.69
N ASN A 36 -23.19 20.36 15.18
CA ASN A 36 -21.98 20.46 14.36
C ASN A 36 -20.72 20.06 15.14
N SER A 37 -20.56 20.51 16.39
CA SER A 37 -19.38 20.13 17.20
C SER A 37 -19.36 18.64 17.53
N ILE A 38 -20.50 18.04 17.86
CA ILE A 38 -20.61 16.59 18.11
C ILE A 38 -20.22 15.81 16.85
N ILE A 39 -20.71 16.21 15.67
CA ILE A 39 -20.36 15.58 14.40
C ILE A 39 -18.85 15.66 14.13
N LEU A 40 -18.22 16.80 14.39
CA LEU A 40 -16.77 16.96 14.23
C LEU A 40 -15.97 16.05 15.17
N ILE A 41 -16.41 15.91 16.43
CA ILE A 41 -15.77 15.02 17.41
C ILE A 41 -15.91 13.56 16.96
N VAL A 42 -17.10 13.15 16.52
CA VAL A 42 -17.35 11.80 16.00
C VAL A 42 -16.50 11.55 14.76
N LEU A 43 -16.39 12.51 13.84
CA LEU A 43 -15.56 12.40 12.64
C LEU A 43 -14.08 12.22 13.00
N ALA A 44 -13.56 13.02 13.94
CA ALA A 44 -12.19 12.89 14.43
C ALA A 44 -11.93 11.52 15.07
N CYS A 45 -12.89 11.02 15.85
CA CYS A 45 -12.82 9.68 16.45
C CYS A 45 -12.80 8.58 15.37
N LEU A 46 -13.69 8.65 14.37
CA LEU A 46 -13.72 7.69 13.27
C LEU A 46 -12.43 7.70 12.46
N LEU A 47 -11.85 8.88 12.19
CA LEU A 47 -10.56 9.00 11.53
C LEU A 47 -9.43 8.37 12.37
N GLY A 48 -9.44 8.59 13.69
CA GLY A 48 -8.50 7.97 14.62
C GLY A 48 -8.59 6.45 14.65
N LEU A 49 -9.81 5.89 14.72
CA LEU A 49 -10.04 4.45 14.70
C LEU A 49 -9.66 3.81 13.36
N LEU A 50 -9.95 4.51 12.24
CA LEU A 50 -9.55 4.07 10.92
C LEU A 50 -8.03 4.06 10.77
N TYR A 51 -7.34 5.09 11.29
CA TYR A 51 -5.88 5.14 11.32
C TYR A 51 -5.29 3.99 12.14
N LEU A 52 -5.83 3.73 13.34
CA LEU A 52 -5.39 2.63 14.18
C LEU A 52 -5.57 1.27 13.49
N THR A 53 -6.68 1.09 12.76
CA THR A 53 -6.94 -0.13 11.99
C THR A 53 -5.94 -0.32 10.85
N GLN A 54 -5.57 0.77 10.15
CA GLN A 54 -4.52 0.72 9.14
C GLN A 54 -3.17 0.32 9.77
N VAL A 55 -2.79 0.94 10.88
CA VAL A 55 -1.56 0.60 11.60
C VAL A 55 -1.54 -0.87 12.02
N THR A 56 -2.62 -1.39 12.62
CA THR A 56 -2.70 -2.81 13.03
C THR A 56 -2.58 -3.77 11.85
N LYS A 57 -3.26 -3.48 10.72
CA LYS A 57 -3.17 -4.30 9.50
C LYS A 57 -1.77 -4.25 8.88
N THR A 58 -1.15 -3.07 8.79
CA THR A 58 0.23 -2.92 8.29
C THR A 58 1.24 -3.67 9.15
N ASN A 59 1.06 -3.69 10.48
CA ASN A 59 1.90 -4.50 11.36
C ASN A 59 1.76 -6.00 11.08
N ALA A 60 0.53 -6.52 10.93
CA ALA A 60 0.30 -7.93 10.63
C ALA A 60 0.88 -8.35 9.27
N TYR A 61 0.64 -7.56 8.22
CA TYR A 61 1.23 -7.80 6.89
C TYR A 61 2.76 -7.70 6.91
N GLY A 62 3.33 -6.82 7.73
CA GLY A 62 4.78 -6.72 7.90
C GLY A 62 5.42 -8.02 8.41
N TYR A 63 4.79 -8.71 9.37
CA TYR A 63 5.31 -9.99 9.87
C TYR A 63 5.19 -11.11 8.84
N GLU A 64 4.05 -11.19 8.14
CA GLU A 64 3.84 -12.19 7.09
C GLU A 64 4.82 -12.01 5.93
N ILE A 65 5.02 -10.76 5.48
CA ILE A 65 5.98 -10.43 4.41
C ILE A 65 7.40 -10.78 4.84
N ASN A 66 7.84 -10.43 6.06
CA ASN A 66 9.16 -10.80 6.54
C ASN A 66 9.35 -12.33 6.61
N GLY A 67 8.32 -13.05 7.07
CA GLY A 67 8.33 -14.52 7.08
C GLY A 67 8.47 -15.12 5.68
N LEU A 68 7.69 -14.63 4.71
CA LEU A 68 7.77 -15.06 3.32
C LEU A 68 9.11 -14.69 2.67
N GLN A 69 9.64 -13.50 2.95
CA GLN A 69 10.95 -13.05 2.46
C GLN A 69 12.08 -13.96 2.98
N GLN A 70 12.01 -14.34 4.26
CA GLN A 70 12.98 -15.25 4.87
C GLN A 70 12.90 -16.65 4.25
N GLN A 71 11.69 -17.19 4.08
CA GLN A 71 11.49 -18.48 3.41
C GLN A 71 12.02 -18.45 1.98
N HIS A 72 11.73 -17.37 1.23
CA HIS A 72 12.23 -17.19 -0.12
C HIS A 72 13.76 -17.13 -0.18
N ALA A 73 14.41 -16.45 0.78
CA ALA A 73 15.86 -16.40 0.87
C ALA A 73 16.48 -17.79 1.14
N VAL A 74 15.87 -18.57 2.04
CA VAL A 74 16.30 -19.95 2.32
C VAL A 74 16.14 -20.84 1.09
N LEU A 75 14.96 -20.83 0.46
CA LEU A 75 14.67 -21.62 -0.74
C LEU A 75 15.61 -21.25 -1.90
N LYS A 76 15.94 -19.96 -2.04
CA LYS A 76 16.88 -19.50 -3.05
C LYS A 76 18.29 -20.05 -2.80
N SER A 77 18.76 -19.99 -1.56
CA SER A 77 20.07 -20.57 -1.20
C SER A 77 20.12 -22.07 -1.47
N GLU A 78 19.07 -22.80 -1.11
CA GLU A 78 18.99 -24.24 -1.34
C GLU A 78 18.96 -24.57 -2.84
N HIS A 79 18.26 -23.77 -3.64
CA HIS A 79 18.25 -23.93 -5.09
C HIS A 79 19.65 -23.73 -5.70
N ASP A 80 20.35 -22.67 -5.29
CA ASP A 80 21.70 -22.37 -5.77
C ASP A 80 22.68 -23.51 -5.39
N ASP A 81 22.58 -24.04 -4.17
CA ASP A 81 23.38 -25.18 -3.70
C ASP A 81 23.09 -26.46 -4.51
N LEU A 82 21.81 -26.77 -4.74
CA LEU A 82 21.40 -27.90 -5.56
C LEU A 82 21.86 -27.75 -7.01
N GLN A 83 21.82 -26.53 -7.55
CA GLN A 83 22.32 -26.25 -8.90
C GLN A 83 23.83 -26.52 -8.99
N VAL A 84 24.62 -26.07 -8.02
CA VAL A 84 26.06 -26.36 -7.96
C VAL A 84 26.32 -27.86 -7.81
N ALA A 85 25.59 -28.54 -6.94
CA ALA A 85 25.72 -29.98 -6.75
C ALA A 85 25.41 -30.77 -8.03
N SER A 86 24.35 -30.40 -8.74
CA SER A 86 23.98 -31.01 -10.01
C SER A 86 25.05 -30.78 -11.10
N ALA A 87 25.60 -29.57 -11.20
CA ALA A 87 26.68 -29.25 -12.12
C ALA A 87 27.95 -30.04 -11.82
N ARG A 88 28.28 -30.25 -10.54
CA ARG A 88 29.39 -31.11 -10.10
C ARG A 88 29.16 -32.57 -10.49
N LEU A 89 27.97 -33.12 -10.21
CA LEU A 89 27.62 -34.49 -10.60
C LEU A 89 27.69 -34.69 -12.12
N GLN A 90 27.19 -33.72 -12.89
CA GLN A 90 27.26 -33.78 -14.36
C GLN A 90 28.71 -33.72 -14.85
N SER A 91 29.55 -32.90 -14.21
CA SER A 91 30.98 -32.82 -14.54
C SER A 91 31.71 -34.12 -14.20
N LEU A 92 31.41 -34.72 -13.06
CA LEU A 92 31.97 -36.02 -12.67
C LEU A 92 31.55 -37.13 -13.64
N SER A 93 30.27 -37.17 -14.01
CA SER A 93 29.76 -38.12 -15.02
C SER A 93 30.46 -37.92 -16.37
N ARG A 94 30.70 -36.67 -16.81
CA ARG A 94 31.46 -36.39 -18.03
C ARG A 94 32.90 -36.88 -17.94
N VAL A 95 33.58 -36.66 -16.82
CA VAL A 95 34.97 -37.12 -16.60
C VAL A 95 35.02 -38.64 -16.62
N GLN A 96 34.14 -39.33 -15.89
CA GLN A 96 34.08 -40.80 -15.85
C GLN A 96 33.85 -41.41 -17.25
N ASN A 97 33.02 -40.76 -18.07
CA ASN A 97 32.71 -41.24 -19.42
C ASN A 97 33.76 -40.84 -20.48
N SER A 98 34.74 -40.00 -20.12
CA SER A 98 35.79 -39.54 -21.04
C SER A 98 36.74 -40.66 -21.44
N ALA A 99 37.31 -40.54 -22.65
CA ALA A 99 38.26 -41.52 -23.17
C ALA A 99 39.51 -41.67 -22.28
N VAL A 100 39.92 -40.59 -21.61
CA VAL A 100 41.07 -40.57 -20.69
C VAL A 100 40.79 -41.41 -19.44
N ALA A 101 39.60 -41.29 -18.84
CA ALA A 101 39.24 -42.09 -17.67
C ALA A 101 39.05 -43.57 -18.00
N LYS A 102 38.53 -43.89 -19.19
CA LYS A 102 38.39 -45.28 -19.68
C LYS A 102 39.73 -45.96 -19.97
N ALA A 103 40.79 -45.17 -20.19
CA ALA A 103 42.15 -45.67 -20.38
C ALA A 103 42.91 -45.87 -19.05
N LEU A 104 42.32 -45.50 -17.90
CA LEU A 104 42.92 -45.76 -16.60
C LEU A 104 42.76 -47.24 -16.22
N VAL A 105 43.88 -47.88 -15.86
CA VAL A 105 43.91 -49.27 -15.38
C VAL A 105 43.91 -49.27 -13.86
N PRO A 106 43.10 -50.10 -13.18
CA PRO A 106 43.09 -50.17 -11.72
C PRO A 106 44.45 -50.63 -11.21
N VAL A 107 45.09 -49.79 -10.38
CA VAL A 107 46.27 -50.17 -9.59
C VAL A 107 45.79 -50.58 -8.21
N SER A 108 45.99 -51.84 -7.85
CA SER A 108 45.71 -52.32 -6.50
C SER A 108 46.69 -51.64 -5.54
N PRO A 109 46.27 -51.16 -4.35
CA PRO A 109 47.20 -50.67 -3.35
C PRO A 109 48.15 -51.80 -2.99
N THR A 110 49.41 -51.70 -3.40
CA THR A 110 50.44 -52.64 -2.94
C THR A 110 50.74 -52.24 -1.50
N ASP A 111 50.64 -53.22 -0.60
CA ASP A 111 50.82 -53.07 0.84
C ASP A 111 51.81 -51.98 1.22
N THR A 112 51.38 -51.13 2.15
CA THR A 112 52.27 -50.21 2.87
C THR A 112 53.43 -51.01 3.43
N LEU A 113 54.66 -50.69 3.00
CA LEU A 113 55.88 -51.23 3.60
C LEU A 113 55.81 -51.01 5.12
N GLN A 114 55.68 -52.09 5.88
CA GLN A 114 55.85 -52.09 7.31
C GLN A 114 57.33 -51.78 7.60
N ASN A 115 57.58 -50.72 8.35
CA ASN A 115 58.86 -50.43 8.98
C ASN A 115 58.63 -50.10 10.45
#